data_AF-A0A9E3DIH0-F1
#
_entry.id   AF-A0A9E3DIH0-F1
#
_cell.length_a   1.000
_cell.length_b   1.000
_cell.length_c   1.000
_cell.angle_alpha   90.00
_cell.angle_beta   90.00
_cell.angle_gamma   90.00
#
_symmetry.space_group_name_H-M   'P 1'
#
loop_
_entity.id
_entity.type
_entity.pdbx_description
1 polymer ?
#
loop_
_entity_poly.entity_id
_entity_poly.type
_entity_poly.pdbx_seq_one_letter_code
_entity_poly.pdbx_strand_id
1 'polypeptide(L)'
;MLVIGSRGSQLALWQARWVQARLAELGEDSRIEIIHTTGDKVLDVALSKVGTKGLFTKEIEEALLAGAIDVAVHSLKDMPTDLPQGLMLAAIPV
;
A
#
# COMPACT_ATOMS: atom_id res chain seq x y z
N MET A 1 9.99 -4.72 14.86
CA MET A 1 10.13 -5.03 13.43
C MET A 1 8.87 -4.56 12.74
N LEU A 2 8.99 -3.50 11.97
CA LEU A 2 7.89 -2.82 11.30
C LEU A 2 7.37 -3.64 10.11
N VAL A 3 6.06 -3.70 9.93
CA VAL A 3 5.41 -4.47 8.88
C VAL A 3 4.92 -3.52 7.78
N ILE A 4 5.56 -3.59 6.62
CA ILE A 4 5.25 -2.79 5.44
C ILE A 4 4.24 -3.54 4.57
N GLY A 5 3.02 -3.03 4.50
CA GLY A 5 2.03 -3.49 3.53
C GLY A 5 2.31 -2.99 2.12
N SER A 6 2.22 -3.88 1.13
CA SER A 6 2.29 -3.52 -0.28
C SER A 6 1.47 -4.46 -1.15
N ARG A 7 1.11 -4.00 -2.35
CA ARG A 7 0.53 -4.87 -3.39
C ARG A 7 1.59 -5.84 -3.93
N GLY A 8 1.12 -6.94 -4.51
CA GLY A 8 2.00 -7.99 -5.06
C GLY A 8 2.60 -7.70 -6.45
N SER A 9 2.27 -6.57 -7.08
CA SER A 9 2.84 -6.25 -8.40
C SER A 9 4.34 -5.97 -8.31
N GLN A 10 5.10 -6.26 -9.38
CA GLN A 10 6.56 -6.07 -9.38
C GLN A 10 6.97 -4.63 -9.02
N LEU A 11 6.23 -3.63 -9.52
CA LEU A 11 6.51 -2.23 -9.20
C LEU A 11 6.19 -1.90 -7.73
N ALA A 12 5.07 -2.39 -7.20
CA ALA A 12 4.70 -2.14 -5.79
C ALA A 12 5.69 -2.80 -4.82
N LEU A 13 6.18 -4.00 -5.14
CA LEU A 13 7.24 -4.66 -4.37
C LEU A 13 8.57 -3.91 -4.48
N TRP A 14 8.92 -3.37 -5.64
CA TRP A 14 10.10 -2.52 -5.79
C TRP A 14 10.00 -1.27 -4.92
N GLN A 15 8.85 -0.58 -4.93
CA GLN A 15 8.60 0.60 -4.09
C GLN A 15 8.71 0.28 -2.60
N ALA A 16 8.09 -0.82 -2.15
CA ALA A 16 8.16 -1.26 -0.76
C ALA A 16 9.58 -1.63 -0.33
N ARG A 17 10.35 -2.32 -1.19
CA ARG A 17 11.76 -2.64 -0.93
C ARG A 17 12.64 -1.39 -0.88
N TRP A 18 12.36 -0.39 -1.72
CA TRP A 18 13.08 0.86 -1.67
C TRP A 18 12.87 1.57 -0.32
N VAL A 19 11.62 1.64 0.16
CA VAL A 19 11.29 2.20 1.48
C VAL A 19 11.93 1.37 2.60
N GLN A 20 11.84 0.03 2.52
CA GLN A 20 12.49 -0.89 3.46
C GLN A 20 14.00 -0.64 3.56
N ALA A 21 14.69 -0.44 2.42
CA ALA A 21 16.13 -0.14 2.41
C ALA A 21 16.44 1.20 3.11
N ARG A 22 15.62 2.24 2.89
CA ARG A 22 15.77 3.52 3.59
C ARG A 22 15.52 3.42 5.09
N LEU A 23 14.55 2.63 5.52
CA LEU A 23 14.31 2.36 6.93
C LEU A 23 15.49 1.60 7.56
N ALA A 24 16.04 0.62 6.85
CA ALA A 24 17.22 -0.12 7.30
C ALA A 24 18.47 0.78 7.46
N GLU A 25 18.68 1.75 6.56
CA GLU A 25 19.74 2.76 6.69
C GLU A 25 19.61 3.61 7.96
N LEU A 26 18.40 3.74 8.51
CA LEU A 26 18.10 4.43 9.76
C LEU A 26 18.10 3.51 11.00
N GLY A 27 18.40 2.22 10.81
CA GLY A 27 18.42 1.21 11.88
C GLY A 27 17.05 0.61 12.21
N GLU A 28 16.03 0.79 11.36
CA GLU A 28 14.70 0.23 11.58
C GLU A 28 14.51 -1.08 10.80
N ASP A 29 14.44 -2.20 11.52
CA ASP A 29 14.16 -3.52 10.95
C ASP A 29 12.70 -3.62 10.50
N SER A 30 12.50 -4.10 9.27
CA SER A 30 11.16 -4.25 8.71
C SER A 30 11.01 -5.45 7.78
N ARG A 31 9.77 -5.95 7.66
CA ARG A 31 9.37 -6.99 6.69
C ARG A 31 8.26 -6.49 5.79
N ILE A 32 8.16 -7.07 4.58
CA ILE A 32 7.09 -6.75 3.62
C ILE A 32 5.99 -7.81 3.73
N GLU A 33 4.75 -7.36 3.91
CA GLU A 33 3.54 -8.17 3.86
C GLU A 33 2.78 -7.87 2.56
N ILE A 34 2.52 -8.91 1.75
CA ILE A 34 1.84 -8.75 0.46
C ILE A 34 0.33 -8.82 0.68
N ILE A 35 -0.36 -7.72 0.40
CA ILE A 35 -1.81 -7.64 0.49
C ILE A 35 -2.40 -7.75 -0.91
N HIS A 36 -3.25 -8.75 -1.09
CA HIS A 36 -3.95 -9.00 -2.34
C HIS A 36 -5.21 -8.16 -2.38
N THR A 37 -5.29 -7.23 -3.32
CA THR A 37 -6.44 -6.33 -3.47
C THR A 37 -7.46 -6.91 -4.44
N THR A 38 -8.71 -6.49 -4.34
CA THR A 38 -9.73 -6.86 -5.33
C THR A 38 -9.35 -6.40 -6.74
N GLY A 39 -8.67 -5.25 -6.85
CA GLY A 39 -8.12 -4.75 -8.12
C GLY A 39 -7.09 -5.67 -8.77
N ASP A 40 -6.35 -6.48 -8.00
CA ASP A 40 -5.40 -7.46 -8.55
C ASP A 40 -6.12 -8.66 -9.20
N LYS A 41 -7.39 -8.92 -8.83
CA LYS A 41 -8.21 -10.00 -9.39
C LYS A 41 -9.00 -9.59 -10.64
N VAL A 42 -9.12 -8.28 -10.91
CA VAL A 42 -9.89 -7.75 -12.03
C VAL A 42 -8.93 -7.31 -13.14
N LEU A 43 -8.36 -8.28 -13.87
CA LEU A 43 -7.49 -8.01 -15.02
C LEU A 43 -8.27 -7.92 -16.35
N ASP A 44 -9.47 -8.52 -16.41
CA ASP A 44 -10.24 -8.69 -17.66
C ASP A 44 -11.39 -7.68 -17.85
N VAL A 45 -11.57 -6.74 -16.92
CA VAL A 45 -12.61 -5.72 -17.01
C VAL A 45 -11.96 -4.35 -17.05
N ALA A 46 -12.32 -3.53 -18.04
CA ALA A 46 -11.84 -2.17 -18.13
C ALA A 46 -12.05 -1.44 -16.80
N LEU A 47 -10.99 -0.85 -16.26
CA LEU A 47 -10.99 -0.07 -15.01
C LEU A 47 -12.10 0.99 -14.96
N SER A 48 -12.53 1.51 -16.11
CA SER A 48 -13.65 2.47 -16.23
C SER A 48 -15.03 1.89 -15.87
N LYS A 49 -15.20 0.56 -15.89
CA LYS A 49 -16.45 -0.13 -15.53
C LYS A 49 -16.49 -0.59 -14.07
N VAL A 50 -15.34 -0.61 -13.39
CA VAL A 50 -15.21 -0.94 -11.97
C VAL A 50 -15.14 0.38 -11.22
N GLY A 51 -15.98 0.57 -10.21
CA GLY A 51 -15.94 1.79 -9.40
C GLY A 51 -14.50 2.06 -8.92
N THR A 52 -13.96 3.22 -9.28
CA THR A 52 -12.53 3.53 -9.12
C THR A 52 -12.14 3.88 -7.68
N LYS A 53 -13.11 4.15 -6.79
CA LYS A 53 -12.83 4.50 -5.39
C LYS A 53 -12.36 3.26 -4.62
N GLY A 54 -11.10 3.27 -4.22
CA GLY A 54 -10.53 2.30 -3.25
C GLY A 54 -10.19 0.92 -3.82
N LEU A 55 -10.26 0.71 -5.14
CA LEU A 55 -10.06 -0.61 -5.76
C LEU A 55 -8.69 -1.25 -5.45
N PHE A 56 -7.68 -0.42 -5.17
CA PHE A 56 -6.30 -0.85 -4.88
C PHE A 56 -5.82 -0.50 -3.48
N THR A 57 -6.64 0.18 -2.67
CA THR A 57 -6.25 0.66 -1.34
C THR A 57 -7.09 0.06 -0.23
N LYS A 58 -8.34 -0.34 -0.49
CA LYS A 58 -9.28 -0.79 0.54
C LYS A 58 -8.73 -1.90 1.43
N GLU A 59 -8.25 -3.01 0.87
CA GLU A 59 -7.76 -4.14 1.69
C GLU A 59 -6.49 -3.78 2.49
N ILE A 60 -5.69 -2.84 1.97
CA ILE A 60 -4.50 -2.33 2.65
C ILE A 60 -4.89 -1.37 3.79
N GLU A 61 -5.87 -0.50 3.57
CA GLU A 61 -6.46 0.38 4.58
C GLU A 61 -7.10 -0.44 5.72
N GLU A 62 -7.84 -1.50 5.39
CA GLU A 62 -8.41 -2.43 6.39
C GLU A 62 -7.31 -3.11 7.21
N ALA A 63 -6.21 -3.54 6.58
CA ALA A 63 -5.07 -4.13 7.28
C ALA A 63 -4.35 -3.14 8.20
N LEU A 64 -4.21 -1.87 7.78
CA LEU A 64 -3.67 -0.79 8.63
C LEU A 64 -4.57 -0.56 9.86
N LEU A 65 -5.88 -0.39 9.63
CA LEU A 65 -6.84 -0.13 10.71
C LEU A 65 -6.95 -1.30 11.70
N ALA A 66 -6.73 -2.53 11.23
CA ALA A 66 -6.69 -3.73 12.06
C ALA A 66 -5.35 -3.95 12.77
N GLY A 67 -4.32 -3.14 12.48
CA GLY A 67 -2.96 -3.33 13.02
C GLY A 67 -2.24 -4.57 12.51
N ALA A 68 -2.67 -5.12 11.36
CA ALA A 68 -1.99 -6.25 10.71
C ALA A 68 -0.70 -5.81 9.98
N ILE A 69 -0.67 -4.54 9.57
CA ILE A 69 0.51 -3.85 9.03
C ILE A 69 0.65 -2.50 9.72
N ASP A 70 1.87 -1.98 9.80
CA ASP A 70 2.17 -0.72 10.49
C ASP A 70 2.17 0.47 9.52
N VAL A 71 2.63 0.25 8.29
CA VAL A 71 2.66 1.25 7.21
C VAL A 71 2.30 0.61 5.88
N ALA A 72 1.77 1.42 4.96
CA ALA A 72 1.52 1.00 3.58
C ALA A 72 2.33 1.84 2.60
N VAL A 73 2.88 1.19 1.57
CA VAL A 73 3.59 1.87 0.48
C VAL A 73 2.75 1.81 -0.79
N HIS A 74 2.46 3.00 -1.35
CA HIS A 74 1.67 3.16 -2.56
C HIS A 74 2.34 4.09 -3.56
N SER A 75 2.00 3.94 -4.83
CA SER A 75 2.15 5.03 -5.79
C SER A 75 1.16 6.13 -5.44
N LEU A 76 1.62 7.36 -5.24
CA LEU A 76 0.77 8.46 -4.76
C LEU A 76 -0.44 8.73 -5.67
N LYS A 77 -0.30 8.52 -6.98
CA LYS A 77 -1.39 8.68 -7.97
C LYS A 77 -2.57 7.72 -7.73
N ASP A 78 -2.34 6.61 -7.03
CA ASP A 78 -3.34 5.58 -6.77
C ASP A 78 -4.04 5.79 -5.42
N MET A 79 -3.61 6.79 -4.63
CA MET A 79 -4.23 7.12 -3.34
C MET A 79 -5.53 7.92 -3.57
N PRO A 80 -6.59 7.67 -2.78
CA PRO A 80 -7.77 8.51 -2.79
C PRO A 80 -7.44 9.91 -2.26
N THR A 81 -8.19 10.91 -2.73
CA THR A 81 -8.06 12.29 -2.24
C THR A 81 -8.55 12.44 -0.80
N ASP A 82 -9.57 11.68 -0.44
CA ASP A 82 -10.09 11.60 0.92
C ASP A 82 -9.59 10.30 1.56
N LEU A 83 -8.82 10.41 2.64
CA LEU A 83 -8.34 9.25 3.38
C LEU A 83 -9.40 8.80 4.41
N PRO A 84 -9.51 7.48 4.66
CA PRO A 84 -10.38 6.97 5.72
C PRO A 84 -10.00 7.56 7.09
N GLN A 85 -11.00 7.75 7.95
CA GLN A 85 -10.76 8.18 9.32
C GLN A 85 -9.80 7.21 10.04
N GLY A 86 -8.82 7.76 10.75
CA GLY A 86 -7.80 6.98 11.46
C GLY A 86 -6.55 6.69 10.63
N LEU A 87 -6.56 7.01 9.33
CA LEU A 87 -5.39 6.92 8.45
C LEU A 87 -4.93 8.31 8.00
N MET A 88 -3.65 8.41 7.66
CA MET A 88 -3.05 9.63 7.14
C MET A 88 -1.91 9.33 6.16
N LEU A 89 -1.62 10.28 5.28
CA LEU A 89 -0.42 10.22 4.46
C LEU A 89 0.79 10.65 5.33
N ALA A 90 1.57 9.67 5.77
CA ALA A 90 2.68 9.92 6.70
C ALA A 90 3.91 10.53 6.03
N ALA A 91 4.18 10.20 4.76
CA ALA A 91 5.36 10.68 4.04
C ALA A 91 5.17 10.65 2.52
N ILE A 92 5.92 11.52 1.83
CA ILE A 92 6.13 11.50 0.38
C ILE A 92 7.65 11.55 0.16
N PRO A 93 8.29 10.44 -0.24
CA PRO A 93 9.73 10.42 -0.52
C PRO A 93 10.08 11.34 -1.71
N VAL A 94 11.21 12.05 -1.62
CA VAL A 94 11.79 12.90 -2.68
C VAL A 94 13.01 12.24 -3.31
#